data_AF-A0A9D6DM14-F1
#
_entry.id   AF-A0A9D6DM14-F1
#
_cell.length_a   1.000
_cell.length_b   1.000
_cell.length_c   1.000
_cell.angle_alpha   90.00
_cell.angle_beta   90.00
_cell.angle_gamma   90.00
#
_symmetry.space_group_name_H-M   'P 1'
#
loop_
_entity.id
_entity.type
_entity.pdbx_description
1 polymer ?
#
loop_
_entity_poly.entity_id
_entity_poly.type
_entity_poly.pdbx_seq_one_letter_code
_entity_poly.pdbx_strand_id
1 'polypeptide(L)' 'IALPSTGRDGAVSRIVPRLGAGAAVTSPRFLADWVVTEYGAAELRGRGERGRARALLAVAHPRFQEELARGASA' A
#
# COMPACT_ATOMS: atom_id res chain seq x y z
N ILE A 1 3.06 10.89 -0.72
CA ILE A 1 4.18 9.92 -0.67
C ILE A 1 4.28 9.26 -2.04
N ALA A 2 5.46 9.25 -2.66
CA ALA A 2 5.69 8.58 -3.94
C ALA A 2 6.75 7.49 -3.78
N LEU A 3 6.49 6.31 -4.33
CA LEU A 3 7.40 5.17 -4.27
C LEU A 3 7.15 4.22 -5.45
N PRO A 4 8.20 3.56 -5.97
CA PRO A 4 8.04 2.35 -6.78
C PRO A 4 7.13 1.34 -6.07
N SER A 5 6.26 0.67 -6.81
CA SER A 5 5.32 -0.33 -6.29
C SER A 5 6.05 -1.57 -5.73
N THR A 6 7.28 -1.81 -6.17
CA THR A 6 8.12 -2.96 -5.78
C THR A 6 9.49 -2.55 -5.23
N GLY A 7 10.15 -3.48 -4.56
CA GLY A 7 11.53 -3.37 -4.08
C GLY A 7 12.32 -4.67 -4.31
N ARG A 8 13.61 -4.67 -3.94
CA ARG A 8 14.56 -5.79 -4.18
C ARG A 8 14.51 -6.27 -5.63
N ASP A 9 14.77 -5.35 -6.57
CA ASP A 9 14.74 -5.61 -8.01
C ASP A 9 13.42 -6.23 -8.50
N GLY A 10 12.32 -5.77 -7.91
CA GLY A 10 11.00 -6.28 -8.21
C GLY A 10 10.63 -7.55 -7.47
N ALA A 11 11.47 -8.15 -6.63
CA ALA A 11 11.13 -9.40 -5.94
C ALA A 11 10.02 -9.26 -4.90
N VAL A 12 9.82 -8.06 -4.33
CA VAL A 12 8.83 -7.83 -3.25
C VAL A 12 7.95 -6.62 -3.51
N SER A 13 6.70 -6.63 -3.00
CA SER A 13 5.81 -5.46 -2.98
C SER A 13 6.23 -4.47 -1.89
N ARG A 14 6.11 -3.17 -2.15
CA ARG A 14 6.22 -2.13 -1.11
C ARG A 14 4.88 -1.77 -0.47
N ILE A 15 3.77 -2.12 -1.12
CA ILE A 15 2.44 -2.08 -0.52
C ILE A 15 2.23 -3.43 0.17
N VAL A 16 2.01 -3.40 1.49
CA VAL A 16 1.90 -4.60 2.34
C VAL A 16 0.68 -4.49 3.25
N PRO A 17 0.05 -5.61 3.65
CA PRO A 17 -1.12 -5.59 4.53
C PRO A 17 -0.75 -5.14 5.95
N ARG A 18 0.47 -5.47 6.40
CA ARG A 18 1.04 -5.03 7.68
C ARG A 18 2.52 -4.76 7.52
N LEU A 19 3.01 -3.74 8.22
CA LEU A 19 4.45 -3.49 8.32
C LEU A 19 5.10 -4.62 9.14
N GLY A 20 6.37 -4.89 8.85
CA GLY A 20 7.15 -5.89 9.58
C GLY A 20 7.24 -5.56 11.08
N ALA A 21 7.39 -6.60 11.90
CA ALA A 21 7.55 -6.42 13.35
C ALA A 21 8.75 -5.49 13.64
N GLY A 22 8.53 -4.49 14.50
CA GLY A 22 9.55 -3.50 14.86
C GLY A 22 9.82 -2.42 13.79
N ALA A 23 9.09 -2.41 12.67
CA ALA A 23 9.22 -1.34 11.68
C ALA A 23 8.79 0.02 12.26
N ALA A 24 9.67 1.01 12.18
CA ALA A 24 9.36 2.37 12.60
C ALA A 24 8.37 3.03 11.64
N VAL A 25 7.28 3.59 12.18
CA VAL A 25 6.29 4.34 11.40
C VAL A 25 6.72 5.80 11.33
N THR A 26 7.15 6.24 10.15
CA THR A 26 7.58 7.63 9.91
C THR A 26 6.42 8.55 9.53
N SER A 27 5.43 8.03 8.81
CA SER A 27 4.21 8.75 8.43
C SER A 27 2.98 8.02 8.97
N PRO A 28 2.43 8.46 10.12
CA PRO A 28 1.24 7.86 10.71
C PRO A 28 0.03 7.88 9.77
N ARG A 29 -0.86 6.90 9.93
CA ARG A 29 -2.04 6.70 9.07
C ARG A 29 -2.93 7.94 8.89
N PHE A 30 -3.01 8.80 9.92
CA PHE A 30 -3.84 10.01 9.92
C PHE A 30 -3.22 11.19 9.17
N LEU A 31 -1.90 11.18 8.90
CA LEU A 31 -1.22 12.17 8.06
C LEU A 31 -1.10 11.73 6.60
N ALA A 32 -1.30 10.44 6.32
CA ALA A 32 -1.19 9.91 4.97
C ALA A 32 -2.38 10.37 4.09
N ASP A 33 -2.06 11.22 3.11
CA ASP A 33 -2.99 11.76 2.12
C ASP A 33 -2.93 10.97 0.80
N TRP A 34 -1.89 11.18 -0.01
CA TRP A 34 -1.71 10.49 -1.29
C TRP A 34 -0.55 9.49 -1.27
N VAL A 35 -0.76 8.35 -1.92
CA VAL A 35 0.26 7.34 -2.25
C VAL A 35 0.31 7.15 -3.76
N VAL A 36 1.48 7.33 -4.37
CA VAL A 36 1.67 7.28 -5.83
C VAL A 36 2.72 6.22 -6.18
N THR A 37 2.39 5.39 -7.17
CA THR A 37 3.28 4.39 -7.78
C THR A 37 3.25 4.56 -9.31
N GLU A 38 4.03 3.75 -10.02
CA GLU A 38 4.00 3.66 -11.49
C GLU A 38 2.65 3.16 -12.05
N TYR A 39 1.75 2.66 -11.21
CA TYR A 39 0.40 2.19 -11.61
C TYR A 39 -0.70 3.22 -11.33
N GLY A 40 -0.38 4.37 -10.73
CA GLY A 40 -1.33 5.45 -10.49
C GLY A 40 -1.22 6.08 -9.11
N ALA A 41 -2.26 6.80 -8.72
CA ALA A 41 -2.33 7.55 -7.47
C ALA A 41 -3.55 7.13 -6.63
N ALA A 42 -3.30 6.82 -5.36
CA ALA A 42 -4.31 6.48 -4.37
C ALA A 42 -4.46 7.60 -3.34
N GLU A 43 -5.62 8.24 -3.34
CA GLU A 43 -6.04 9.15 -2.28
C GLU A 43 -6.51 8.34 -1.07
N LEU A 44 -6.04 8.66 0.12
CA LEU A 44 -6.35 7.94 1.36
C LEU A 44 -7.07 8.81 2.39
N ARG A 45 -7.02 10.14 2.23
CA ARG A 45 -7.68 11.09 3.15
C ARG A 45 -9.19 10.88 3.13
N GLY A 46 -9.80 10.91 4.31
CA GLY A 46 -11.24 10.68 4.48
C GLY A 46 -11.72 9.24 4.25
N ARG A 47 -10.84 8.30 3.87
CA ARG A 47 -11.21 6.89 3.66
C ARG A 47 -11.05 6.07 4.95
N GLY A 48 -12.02 5.20 5.24
CA GLY A 48 -11.90 4.16 6.26
C GLY A 48 -10.95 3.02 5.84
N GLU A 49 -10.62 2.12 6.75
CA GLU A 49 -9.60 1.07 6.54
C GLU A 49 -9.84 0.23 5.28
N ARG A 50 -11.05 -0.27 5.07
CA ARG A 50 -11.41 -1.03 3.85
C ARG A 50 -11.27 -0.21 2.58
N GLY A 51 -11.64 1.07 2.61
CA GLY A 51 -11.52 1.98 1.48
C GLY A 51 -10.06 2.27 1.13
N ARG A 52 -9.21 2.44 2.15
CA ARG A 52 -7.76 2.62 2.01
C ARG A 52 -7.10 1.37 1.45
N ALA A 53 -7.47 0.18 1.94
CA ALA A 53 -6.96 -1.09 1.43
C ALA A 53 -7.26 -1.25 -0.06
N ARG A 54 -8.51 -0.99 -0.49
CA ARG A 54 -8.89 -1.03 -1.92
C ARG A 54 -8.13 -0.01 -2.76
N ALA A 55 -7.98 1.23 -2.27
CA ALA A 55 -7.26 2.28 -2.98
C ALA A 55 -5.77 1.93 -3.16
N LEU A 56 -5.12 1.43 -2.10
CA LEU A 56 -3.73 0.97 -2.15
C LEU A 56 -3.56 -0.24 -3.07
N LEU A 57 -4.49 -1.19 -3.04
CA LEU A 57 -4.44 -2.38 -3.90
C LEU A 57 -4.52 -2.01 -5.39
N ALA A 58 -5.31 -0.99 -5.74
CA ALA A 58 -5.44 -0.50 -7.11
C ALA A 58 -4.13 0.10 -7.68
N VAL A 59 -3.24 0.61 -6.82
CA VAL A 59 -1.93 1.15 -7.22
C VAL A 59 -0.76 0.20 -6.91
N ALA A 60 -1.04 -1.03 -6.49
CA ALA A 60 -0.03 -2.06 -6.27
C ALA A 60 0.33 -2.78 -7.58
N HIS A 61 1.53 -3.34 -7.64
CA HIS A 61 1.99 -4.11 -8.80
C HIS A 61 1.05 -5.31 -9.06
N PRO A 62 0.58 -5.54 -10.30
CA PRO A 62 -0.44 -6.57 -10.61
C PRO A 62 -0.12 -7.97 -10.07
N ARG A 63 1.15 -8.41 -10.18
CA ARG A 63 1.62 -9.70 -9.65
C ARG A 63 1.30 -9.94 -8.16
N PHE A 64 1.20 -8.90 -7.34
CA PHE A 64 1.00 -9.04 -5.89
C PHE A 64 -0.45 -8.74 -5.45
N GLN A 65 -1.32 -8.25 -6.34
CA GLN A 65 -2.66 -7.80 -5.95
C GLN A 65 -3.52 -8.90 -5.34
N GLU A 66 -3.45 -10.13 -5.87
CA GLU A 66 -4.23 -11.26 -5.34
C GLU A 66 -3.80 -11.64 -3.91
N GLU A 67 -2.49 -11.65 -3.64
CA GLU A 67 -1.96 -11.90 -2.30
C GLU A 67 -2.37 -10.79 -1.32
N LEU A 68 -2.27 -9.52 -1.76
CA LEU A 68 -2.67 -8.37 -0.97
C LEU A 68 -4.18 -8.36 -0.69
N ALA A 69 -5.02 -8.79 -1.63
CA ALA A 69 -6.47 -8.88 -1.44
C ALA A 69 -6.83 -9.90 -0.36
N ARG A 70 -6.14 -11.04 -0.34
CA ARG A 70 -6.30 -12.07 0.70
C ARG A 70 -5.86 -11.54 2.06
N GLY A 71 -4.70 -10.87 2.12
CA GLY A 71 -4.17 -10.28 3.35
C GLY A 71 -4.98 -9.11 3.90
N ALA A 72 -5.73 -8.39 3.06
CA ALA A 72 -6.56 -7.25 3.46
C ALA A 72 -7.95 -7.64 4.01
N SER A 73 -8.33 -8.92 3.89
CA SER A 73 -9.63 -9.44 4.33
C SER A 73 -9.60 -10.04 5.75
N ALA A 74 -8.44 -9.99 6.42
CA ALA A 74 -8.21 -10.48 7.79
C ALA A 74 -8.06 -9.33 8.80
#